data_AF-F0QSH0-F1
#
_entry.id   AF-F0QSH0-F1
#
_cell.length_a   1.000
_cell.length_b   1.000
_cell.length_c   1.000
_cell.angle_alpha   90.00
_cell.angle_beta   90.00
_cell.angle_gamma   90.00
#
_symmetry.space_group_name_H-M   'P 1'
#
loop_
_entity.id
_entity.type
_entity.pdbx_description
1 polymer ?
#
loop_
_entity_poly.entity_id
_entity_poly.type
_entity_poly.pdbx_seq_one_letter_code
_entity_poly.pdbx_strand_id
1 'polypeptide(L)'
;MRRELVFTFNNINEALTFMEMITNKIKSKEVLIRYDTGSGIRVWVSIQGEPHEVELYIMEIKRLYNDIKLMRGKFGVRTYDISFILSKARLSAAIPIDLIIDLLHIKGINAEIEGSRIKVVGDVKLENLISTAEGISRIYDEMIDMEISAQAKRVIALYSMLLGKDVKDSIKELLNNGLLSKYGDTEMLVLSMDYKHALSKLQEMIENERNTN
;
A
#
# COMPACT_ATOMS: atom_id res chain seq x y z
N MET A 1 -1.23 4.72 -36.83
CA MET A 1 -0.70 6.07 -36.48
C MET A 1 0.49 5.92 -35.54
N ARG A 2 1.48 6.83 -35.60
CA ARG A 2 2.59 6.88 -34.62
C ARG A 2 2.63 8.23 -33.91
N ARG A 3 2.82 8.23 -32.60
CA ARG A 3 3.00 9.43 -31.77
C ARG A 3 4.20 9.25 -30.85
N GLU A 4 4.89 10.33 -30.54
CA GLU A 4 6.00 10.33 -29.58
C GLU A 4 5.75 11.38 -28.50
N LEU A 5 5.99 11.00 -27.25
CA LEU A 5 5.89 11.85 -26.07
C LEU A 5 7.24 11.86 -25.37
N VAL A 6 7.62 13.00 -24.79
CA VAL A 6 8.86 13.15 -24.02
C VAL A 6 8.51 13.63 -22.62
N PHE A 7 9.03 12.92 -21.62
CA PHE A 7 8.80 13.20 -20.21
C PHE A 7 10.14 13.41 -19.50
N THR A 8 10.16 14.36 -18.56
CA THR A 8 11.36 14.68 -17.78
C THR A 8 11.15 14.35 -16.31
N PHE A 9 12.18 13.82 -15.66
CA PHE A 9 12.17 13.33 -14.29
C PHE A 9 13.28 13.97 -13.46
N ASN A 10 13.09 14.04 -12.14
CA ASN A 10 14.06 14.64 -11.23
C ASN A 10 15.19 13.67 -10.88
N ASN A 11 14.91 12.36 -10.89
CA ASN A 11 15.87 11.31 -10.57
C ASN A 11 15.56 10.03 -11.38
N ILE A 12 16.51 9.11 -11.37
CA ILE A 12 16.43 7.91 -12.22
C ILE A 12 15.33 6.96 -11.73
N ASN A 13 15.08 6.92 -10.42
CA ASN A 13 14.04 6.06 -9.85
C ASN A 13 12.65 6.49 -10.33
N GLU A 14 12.35 7.79 -10.41
CA GLU A 14 11.10 8.28 -10.99
C GLU A 14 10.91 7.83 -12.44
N ALA A 15 11.98 7.89 -13.24
CA ALA A 15 11.95 7.44 -14.64
C ALA A 15 11.74 5.93 -14.74
N LEU A 16 12.45 5.13 -13.92
CA LEU A 16 12.30 3.68 -13.89
C LEU A 16 10.87 3.27 -13.47
N THR A 17 10.35 3.87 -12.39
CA THR A 17 8.97 3.65 -11.93
C THR A 17 7.96 4.01 -13.01
N PHE A 18 8.15 5.13 -13.71
CA PHE A 18 7.28 5.52 -14.83
C PHE A 18 7.28 4.51 -15.97
N MET A 19 8.47 4.08 -16.40
CA MET A 19 8.61 3.10 -17.48
C MET A 19 7.93 1.77 -17.11
N GLU A 20 8.09 1.33 -15.85
CA GLU A 20 7.46 0.12 -15.36
C GLU A 20 5.92 0.22 -15.29
N MET A 21 5.41 1.37 -14.84
CA MET A 21 3.97 1.65 -14.85
C MET A 21 3.40 1.57 -16.27
N ILE A 22 4.13 2.04 -17.28
CA ILE A 22 3.73 1.93 -18.68
C ILE A 22 3.73 0.47 -19.12
N THR A 23 4.81 -0.27 -18.89
CA THR A 23 4.93 -1.67 -19.37
C THR A 23 3.92 -2.61 -18.72
N ASN A 24 3.48 -2.32 -17.50
CA ASN A 24 2.45 -3.11 -16.81
C ASN A 24 1.04 -2.87 -17.37
N LYS A 25 0.81 -1.72 -18.02
CA LYS A 25 -0.52 -1.32 -18.50
C LYS A 25 -0.70 -1.37 -20.01
N ILE A 26 0.38 -1.20 -20.76
CA ILE A 26 0.35 -1.14 -22.22
C ILE A 26 1.23 -2.24 -22.78
N LYS A 27 0.74 -2.97 -23.78
CA LYS A 27 1.46 -4.09 -24.38
C LYS A 27 2.76 -3.59 -25.04
N SER A 28 3.85 -4.31 -24.80
CA SER A 28 5.19 -3.93 -25.26
C SER A 28 5.34 -3.79 -26.78
N LYS A 29 4.44 -4.40 -27.57
CA LYS A 29 4.45 -4.28 -29.05
C LYS A 29 3.93 -2.93 -29.55
N GLU A 30 3.19 -2.21 -28.72
CA GLU A 30 2.54 -0.94 -29.06
C GLU A 30 3.35 0.26 -28.55
N VAL A 31 4.39 0.01 -27.73
CA VAL A 31 5.17 1.05 -27.05
C VAL A 31 6.66 0.78 -27.14
N LEU A 32 7.42 1.78 -27.62
CA LEU A 32 8.87 1.81 -27.58
C LEU A 32 9.35 2.91 -26.62
N ILE A 33 10.15 2.52 -25.64
CA ILE A 33 10.67 3.40 -24.60
C ILE A 33 12.17 3.59 -24.80
N ARG A 34 12.64 4.84 -24.77
CA ARG A 34 14.06 5.20 -24.72
C ARG A 34 14.29 6.14 -23.55
N TYR A 35 15.44 6.06 -22.88
CA TYR A 35 15.80 7.02 -21.84
C TYR A 35 17.22 7.54 -22.04
N ASP A 36 17.47 8.77 -21.59
CA ASP A 36 18.73 9.50 -21.67
C ASP A 36 18.96 10.20 -20.34
N THR A 37 20.21 10.22 -19.89
CA THR A 37 20.65 10.87 -18.65
C THR A 37 21.67 11.98 -18.88
N GLY A 38 22.05 12.27 -20.13
CA GLY A 38 23.14 13.20 -20.47
C GLY A 38 22.79 14.69 -20.31
N SER A 39 21.52 15.08 -20.37
CA SER A 39 21.06 16.47 -20.23
C SER A 39 19.86 16.59 -19.29
N GLY A 40 19.86 15.80 -18.22
CA GLY A 40 18.69 15.51 -17.40
C GLY A 40 18.05 14.17 -17.78
N ILE A 41 17.11 13.71 -16.96
CA ILE A 41 16.53 12.36 -17.09
C ILE A 41 15.27 12.46 -17.93
N ARG A 42 15.38 12.05 -19.19
CA ARG A 42 14.30 12.11 -20.18
C ARG A 42 13.90 10.70 -20.58
N VAL A 43 12.59 10.48 -20.72
CA VAL A 43 12.01 9.23 -21.25
C VAL A 43 11.17 9.59 -22.48
N TRP A 44 11.50 8.97 -23.60
CA TRP A 44 10.74 9.05 -24.85
C TRP A 44 9.85 7.83 -24.94
N VAL A 45 8.56 8.06 -25.14
CA VAL A 45 7.55 7.02 -25.31
C VAL A 45 6.96 7.16 -26.71
N SER A 46 7.32 6.23 -27.60
CA SER A 46 6.76 6.09 -28.95
C SER A 46 5.62 5.10 -28.91
N ILE A 47 4.44 5.49 -29.36
CA ILE A 47 3.23 4.65 -29.40
C ILE A 47 2.82 4.43 -30.85
N GLN A 48 2.48 3.19 -31.21
CA GLN A 48 2.00 2.84 -32.54
C GLN A 48 0.76 1.94 -32.46
N GLY A 49 -0.29 2.30 -33.18
CA GLY A 49 -1.55 1.56 -33.22
C GLY A 49 -2.63 2.26 -34.03
N GLU A 50 -3.88 1.83 -33.88
CA GLU A 50 -5.04 2.50 -34.48
C GLU A 50 -5.24 3.90 -33.85
N PRO A 51 -5.79 4.88 -34.59
CA PRO A 51 -5.89 6.26 -34.09
C PRO A 51 -6.55 6.39 -32.71
N HIS A 52 -7.66 5.69 -32.50
CA HIS A 52 -8.40 5.70 -31.24
C HIS A 52 -7.64 5.05 -30.08
N GLU A 53 -6.96 3.93 -30.32
CA GLU A 53 -6.13 3.26 -29.30
C GLU A 53 -4.95 4.13 -28.89
N VAL A 54 -4.29 4.77 -29.85
CA VAL A 54 -3.16 5.67 -29.58
C VAL A 54 -3.61 6.85 -28.70
N GLU A 55 -4.79 7.41 -28.92
CA GLU A 55 -5.32 8.47 -28.06
C GLU A 55 -5.56 8.00 -26.62
N LEU A 56 -6.15 6.81 -26.44
CA LEU A 56 -6.35 6.21 -25.12
C LEU A 56 -5.02 5.97 -24.40
N TYR A 57 -4.02 5.46 -25.11
CA TYR A 57 -2.67 5.25 -24.55
C TYR A 57 -1.99 6.55 -24.18
N ILE A 58 -2.11 7.60 -24.99
CA ILE A 58 -1.57 8.93 -24.65
C ILE A 58 -2.20 9.46 -23.37
N MET A 59 -3.53 9.32 -23.22
CA MET A 59 -4.24 9.75 -22.01
C MET A 59 -3.74 8.98 -20.79
N GLU A 60 -3.61 7.66 -20.89
CA GLU A 60 -3.12 6.81 -19.80
C GLU A 60 -1.66 7.13 -19.44
N ILE A 61 -0.77 7.29 -20.42
CA ILE A 61 0.65 7.63 -20.18
C ILE A 61 0.77 9.00 -19.49
N LYS A 62 -0.03 10.00 -19.91
CA LYS A 62 -0.07 11.30 -19.23
C LYS A 62 -0.59 11.17 -17.80
N ARG A 63 -1.59 10.31 -17.56
CA ARG A 63 -2.11 10.00 -16.22
C ARG A 63 -1.02 9.38 -15.34
N LEU A 64 -0.29 8.38 -15.84
CA LEU A 64 0.83 7.75 -15.13
C LEU A 64 1.96 8.74 -14.83
N TYR A 65 2.27 9.64 -15.76
CA TYR A 65 3.27 10.67 -15.52
C TYR A 65 2.82 11.64 -14.41
N ASN A 66 1.53 11.95 -14.35
CA ASN A 66 0.97 12.72 -13.26
C ASN A 66 1.03 11.96 -11.93
N ASP A 67 0.82 10.65 -11.92
CA ASP A 67 0.97 9.82 -10.72
C ASP A 67 2.40 9.94 -10.15
N ILE A 68 3.44 9.91 -10.99
CA ILE A 68 4.84 10.13 -10.55
C ILE A 68 5.02 11.49 -9.86
N LYS A 69 4.41 12.55 -10.40
CA LYS A 69 4.45 13.88 -9.79
C LYS A 69 3.75 13.91 -8.43
N LEU A 70 2.66 13.15 -8.28
CA LEU A 70 1.94 13.04 -7.01
C LEU A 70 2.72 12.23 -5.96
N MET A 71 3.46 11.20 -6.37
CA MET A 71 4.33 10.41 -5.49
C MET A 71 5.52 11.22 -4.96
N ARG A 72 6.06 12.14 -5.78
CA ARG A 72 7.06 13.12 -5.35
C ARG A 72 6.55 13.98 -4.19
N GLY A 73 5.25 14.24 -4.20
CA GLY A 73 4.54 15.01 -3.22
C GLY A 73 4.62 16.52 -3.44
N LYS A 74 3.61 17.21 -2.94
CA LYS A 74 3.52 18.68 -2.91
C LYS A 74 3.05 19.09 -1.53
N PHE A 75 3.71 20.09 -0.93
CA PHE A 75 3.40 20.55 0.43
C PHE A 75 3.42 19.44 1.50
N GLY A 76 4.35 18.48 1.36
CA GLY A 76 4.46 17.35 2.30
C GLY A 76 3.38 16.28 2.14
N VAL A 77 2.51 16.38 1.14
CA VAL A 77 1.49 15.39 0.84
C VAL A 77 1.92 14.58 -0.38
N ARG A 78 1.93 13.25 -0.24
CA ARG A 78 2.22 12.29 -1.31
C ARG A 78 0.98 11.47 -1.61
N THR A 79 0.81 11.07 -2.87
CA THR A 79 -0.34 10.24 -3.27
C THR A 79 0.12 9.08 -4.13
N TYR A 80 -0.44 7.91 -3.85
CA TYR A 80 -0.06 6.63 -4.46
C TYR A 80 -1.29 5.90 -4.98
N ASP A 81 -1.18 5.31 -6.17
CA ASP A 81 -2.24 4.46 -6.71
C ASP A 81 -2.24 3.09 -6.02
N ILE A 82 -3.41 2.67 -5.51
CA ILE A 82 -3.56 1.41 -4.76
C ILE A 82 -3.24 0.21 -5.66
N SER A 83 -3.72 0.23 -6.91
CA SER A 83 -3.47 -0.87 -7.85
C SER A 83 -1.98 -1.02 -8.13
N PHE A 84 -1.26 0.10 -8.23
CA PHE A 84 0.19 0.07 -8.38
C PHE A 84 0.89 -0.52 -7.15
N ILE A 85 0.54 -0.09 -5.93
CA ILE A 85 1.10 -0.67 -4.69
C ILE A 85 0.88 -2.18 -4.66
N LEU A 86 -0.37 -2.63 -4.87
CA LEU A 86 -0.72 -4.04 -4.81
C LEU A 86 -0.07 -4.85 -5.93
N SER A 87 0.12 -4.28 -7.13
CA SER A 87 0.81 -4.96 -8.23
C SER A 87 2.30 -5.17 -7.97
N LYS A 88 2.91 -4.33 -7.12
CA LYS A 88 4.31 -4.45 -6.72
C LYS A 88 4.51 -5.34 -5.51
N ALA A 89 3.53 -5.36 -4.61
CA ALA A 89 3.59 -6.15 -3.40
C ALA A 89 3.52 -7.65 -3.71
N ARG A 90 4.42 -8.42 -3.12
CA ARG A 90 4.35 -9.88 -3.10
C ARG A 90 3.36 -10.33 -2.03
N LEU A 91 2.08 -10.27 -2.36
CA LEU A 91 1.00 -10.67 -1.45
C LEU A 91 0.90 -12.20 -1.37
N SER A 92 0.98 -12.74 -0.15
CA SER A 92 0.71 -14.16 0.16
C SER A 92 -0.78 -14.42 0.36
N ALA A 93 -1.52 -13.44 0.88
CA ALA A 93 -2.97 -13.46 1.05
C ALA A 93 -3.62 -12.11 0.67
N ALA A 94 -4.91 -12.13 0.35
CA ALA A 94 -5.69 -10.90 0.14
C ALA A 94 -5.82 -10.12 1.46
N ILE A 95 -5.70 -8.78 1.38
CA ILE A 95 -5.71 -7.90 2.56
C ILE A 95 -6.75 -6.78 2.42
N PRO A 96 -7.39 -6.38 3.53
CA PRO A 96 -8.09 -5.10 3.61
C PRO A 96 -7.11 -3.92 3.45
N ILE A 97 -7.34 -3.06 2.45
CA ILE A 97 -6.41 -1.95 2.15
C ILE A 97 -6.44 -0.86 3.24
N ASP A 98 -7.58 -0.69 3.90
CA ASP A 98 -7.80 0.25 4.99
C ASP A 98 -6.95 -0.08 6.23
N LEU A 99 -6.46 -1.30 6.39
CA LEU A 99 -5.47 -1.63 7.43
C LEU A 99 -4.15 -0.88 7.27
N ILE A 100 -3.76 -0.56 6.03
CA ILE A 100 -2.56 0.26 5.80
C ILE A 100 -2.78 1.65 6.42
N ILE A 101 -3.99 2.18 6.30
CA ILE A 101 -4.37 3.49 6.86
C ILE A 101 -4.42 3.42 8.39
N ASP A 102 -5.09 2.40 8.95
CA ASP A 102 -5.16 2.19 10.39
C ASP A 102 -3.75 2.08 11.00
N LEU A 103 -2.84 1.33 10.35
CA LEU A 103 -1.45 1.20 10.77
C LEU A 103 -0.70 2.54 10.75
N LEU A 104 -0.87 3.33 9.68
CA LEU A 104 -0.24 4.65 9.56
C LEU A 104 -0.75 5.60 10.65
N HIS A 105 -2.06 5.60 10.92
CA HIS A 105 -2.65 6.40 11.99
C HIS A 105 -2.10 6.04 13.37
N ILE A 106 -1.98 4.74 13.69
CA ILE A 106 -1.37 4.32 14.97
C ILE A 106 0.11 4.73 15.05
N LYS A 107 0.80 4.85 13.91
CA LYS A 107 2.17 5.40 13.84
C LYS A 107 2.21 6.95 13.88
N GLY A 108 1.08 7.62 14.07
CA GLY A 108 0.99 9.09 14.09
C GLY A 108 1.10 9.74 12.71
N ILE A 109 0.95 8.96 11.62
CA ILE A 109 1.03 9.45 10.25
C ILE A 109 -0.39 9.62 9.70
N ASN A 110 -0.74 10.85 9.31
CA ASN A 110 -2.04 11.14 8.72
C ASN A 110 -2.14 10.57 7.29
N ALA A 111 -3.10 9.68 7.05
CA ALA A 111 -3.31 9.05 5.76
C ALA A 111 -4.79 8.82 5.48
N GLU A 112 -5.19 8.87 4.21
CA GLU A 112 -6.57 8.64 3.78
C GLU A 112 -6.63 7.90 2.45
N ILE A 113 -7.73 7.18 2.23
CA ILE A 113 -8.06 6.62 0.91
C ILE A 113 -8.99 7.61 0.21
N GLU A 114 -8.57 8.10 -0.95
CA GLU A 114 -9.34 8.98 -1.82
C GLU A 114 -9.55 8.29 -3.18
N GLY A 115 -10.72 7.67 -3.36
CA GLY A 115 -11.01 6.86 -4.54
C GLY A 115 -10.09 5.64 -4.64
N SER A 116 -9.32 5.54 -5.72
CA SER A 116 -8.35 4.43 -5.95
C SER A 116 -6.94 4.73 -5.44
N ARG A 117 -6.79 5.73 -4.58
CA ARG A 117 -5.47 6.25 -4.15
C ARG A 117 -5.36 6.32 -2.64
N ILE A 118 -4.13 6.17 -2.15
CA ILE A 118 -3.74 6.47 -0.77
C ILE A 118 -3.01 7.81 -0.78
N LYS A 119 -3.49 8.74 0.05
CA LYS A 119 -2.86 10.04 0.28
C LYS A 119 -2.26 10.03 1.68
N VAL A 120 -1.00 10.46 1.78
CA VAL A 120 -0.23 10.41 3.03
C VAL A 120 0.43 11.76 3.27
N VAL A 121 0.35 12.25 4.50
CA VAL A 121 1.07 13.45 4.96
C VAL A 121 2.37 13.00 5.63
N GLY A 122 3.51 13.52 5.16
CA GLY A 122 4.84 13.18 5.67
C GLY A 122 5.72 12.44 4.66
N ASP A 123 6.87 11.94 5.12
CA ASP A 123 7.87 11.29 4.26
C ASP A 123 7.68 9.77 4.14
N VAL A 124 6.44 9.32 3.89
CA VAL A 124 6.15 7.92 3.58
C VAL A 124 6.36 7.70 2.09
N LYS A 125 7.35 6.88 1.73
CA LYS A 125 7.68 6.53 0.33
C LYS A 125 6.86 5.34 -0.14
N LEU A 126 6.83 5.11 -1.47
CA LEU A 126 6.12 3.99 -2.08
C LEU A 126 6.56 2.65 -1.49
N GLU A 127 7.86 2.48 -1.27
CA GLU A 127 8.45 1.25 -0.74
C GLU A 127 7.95 0.94 0.67
N ASN A 128 7.65 1.95 1.48
CA ASN A 128 7.08 1.77 2.81
C ASN A 128 5.67 1.18 2.73
N LEU A 129 4.85 1.64 1.79
CA LEU A 129 3.49 1.14 1.58
C LEU A 129 3.50 -0.28 1.01
N ILE A 130 4.39 -0.57 0.05
CA ILE A 130 4.58 -1.93 -0.48
C ILE A 130 4.98 -2.89 0.64
N SER A 131 6.00 -2.53 1.42
CA SER A 131 6.48 -3.36 2.53
C SER A 131 5.41 -3.58 3.60
N THR A 132 4.57 -2.56 3.83
CA THR A 132 3.43 -2.65 4.75
C THR A 132 2.38 -3.63 4.23
N ALA A 133 2.00 -3.53 2.95
CA ALA A 133 1.05 -4.45 2.32
C ALA A 133 1.56 -5.89 2.38
N GLU A 134 2.83 -6.13 2.06
CA GLU A 134 3.46 -7.45 2.16
C GLU A 134 3.48 -7.99 3.60
N GLY A 135 3.81 -7.14 4.59
CA GLY A 135 3.82 -7.52 5.99
C GLY A 135 2.44 -7.95 6.50
N ILE A 136 1.41 -7.15 6.22
CA ILE A 136 0.01 -7.48 6.57
C ILE A 136 -0.42 -8.77 5.86
N SER A 137 -0.06 -8.92 4.59
CA SER A 137 -0.42 -10.09 3.78
C SER A 137 0.17 -11.39 4.34
N ARG A 138 1.41 -11.37 4.82
CA ARG A 138 2.02 -12.52 5.50
C ARG A 138 1.28 -12.89 6.78
N ILE A 139 0.95 -11.90 7.61
CA ILE A 139 0.19 -12.14 8.84
C ILE A 139 -1.21 -12.71 8.54
N TYR A 140 -1.86 -12.21 7.49
CA TYR A 140 -3.17 -12.72 7.05
C TYR A 140 -3.10 -14.17 6.57
N ASP A 141 -2.03 -14.52 5.86
CA ASP A 141 -1.76 -15.88 5.39
C ASP A 141 -1.60 -16.84 6.58
N GLU A 142 -0.85 -16.45 7.61
CA GLU A 142 -0.70 -17.24 8.85
C GLU A 142 -2.04 -17.49 9.56
N MET A 143 -2.99 -16.56 9.43
CA MET A 143 -4.33 -16.67 10.03
C MET A 143 -5.37 -17.33 9.12
N ILE A 144 -5.01 -17.81 7.92
CA ILE A 144 -6.00 -18.22 6.91
C ILE A 144 -6.90 -19.35 7.40
N ASP A 145 -6.31 -20.36 8.03
CA ASP A 145 -6.99 -21.56 8.55
C ASP A 145 -7.39 -21.45 10.02
N MET A 146 -7.21 -20.27 10.63
CA MET A 146 -7.59 -20.03 12.03
C MET A 146 -9.05 -19.58 12.13
N GLU A 147 -9.77 -20.09 13.13
CA GLU A 147 -11.14 -19.67 13.48
C GLU A 147 -11.13 -18.28 14.12
N ILE A 148 -10.97 -17.24 13.31
CA ILE A 148 -10.85 -15.84 13.75
C ILE A 148 -11.78 -14.99 12.89
N SER A 149 -12.63 -14.19 13.54
CA SER A 149 -13.48 -13.23 12.83
C SER A 149 -12.64 -12.21 12.05
N ALA A 150 -13.18 -11.68 10.95
CA ALA A 150 -12.47 -10.71 10.12
C ALA A 150 -11.98 -9.48 10.91
N GLN A 151 -12.79 -8.97 11.85
CA GLN A 151 -12.43 -7.82 12.68
C GLN A 151 -11.31 -8.16 13.69
N ALA A 152 -11.31 -9.38 14.23
CA ALA A 152 -10.21 -9.84 15.08
C ALA A 152 -8.91 -10.01 14.29
N LYS A 153 -8.95 -10.57 13.06
CA LYS A 153 -7.78 -10.65 12.17
C LYS A 153 -7.16 -9.29 11.90
N ARG A 154 -7.98 -8.24 11.74
CA ARG A 154 -7.50 -6.86 11.57
C ARG A 154 -6.69 -6.38 12.77
N VAL A 155 -7.22 -6.50 13.98
CA VAL A 155 -6.54 -6.05 15.21
C VAL A 155 -5.27 -6.86 15.48
N ILE A 156 -5.33 -8.19 15.29
CA ILE A 156 -4.16 -9.07 15.41
C ILE A 156 -3.06 -8.62 14.43
N ALA A 157 -3.40 -8.43 13.15
CA ALA A 157 -2.44 -8.00 12.15
C ALA A 157 -1.78 -6.65 12.47
N LEU A 158 -2.56 -5.68 12.95
CA LEU A 158 -2.01 -4.38 13.37
C LEU A 158 -1.05 -4.54 14.54
N TYR A 159 -1.43 -5.30 15.57
CA TYR A 159 -0.60 -5.54 16.75
C TYR A 159 0.71 -6.26 16.39
N SER A 160 0.61 -7.39 15.68
CA SER A 160 1.76 -8.17 15.22
C SER A 160 2.72 -7.31 14.39
N MET A 161 2.19 -6.50 13.47
CA MET A 161 3.00 -5.65 12.60
C MET A 161 3.67 -4.48 13.35
N LEU A 162 3.03 -3.95 14.39
CA LEU A 162 3.55 -2.80 15.16
C LEU A 162 4.62 -3.19 16.18
N LEU A 163 4.56 -4.41 16.71
CA LEU A 163 5.49 -4.91 17.72
C LEU A 163 6.47 -5.96 17.19
N GLY A 164 6.31 -6.40 15.93
CA GLY A 164 7.17 -7.42 15.34
C GLY A 164 6.99 -8.80 15.99
N LYS A 165 5.82 -9.08 16.56
CA LYS A 165 5.48 -10.35 17.22
C LYS A 165 4.82 -11.30 16.22
N ASP A 166 4.98 -12.60 16.44
CA ASP A 166 4.23 -13.59 15.67
C ASP A 166 2.74 -13.57 16.02
N VAL A 167 1.93 -14.20 15.15
CA VAL A 167 0.47 -14.21 15.26
C VAL A 167 -0.01 -14.87 16.56
N LYS A 168 0.64 -15.95 17.01
CA LYS A 168 0.19 -16.70 18.19
C LYS A 168 0.45 -15.93 19.48
N ASP A 169 1.63 -15.34 19.59
CA ASP A 169 1.99 -14.48 20.73
C ASP A 169 1.09 -13.24 20.77
N SER A 170 0.84 -12.65 19.60
CA SER A 170 -0.11 -11.53 19.45
C SER A 170 -1.51 -11.90 19.93
N ILE A 171 -2.04 -13.05 19.53
CA ILE A 171 -3.35 -13.55 19.99
C ILE A 171 -3.38 -13.70 21.52
N LYS A 172 -2.34 -14.32 22.10
CA LYS A 172 -2.26 -14.55 23.54
C LYS A 172 -2.28 -13.26 24.33
N GLU A 173 -1.50 -12.26 23.93
CA GLU A 173 -1.45 -10.96 24.61
C GLU A 173 -2.75 -10.19 24.42
N LEU A 174 -3.35 -10.21 23.23
CA LEU A 174 -4.63 -9.54 22.97
C LEU A 174 -5.79 -10.19 23.76
N LEU A 175 -5.75 -11.50 23.99
CA LEU A 175 -6.67 -12.20 24.90
C LEU A 175 -6.45 -11.75 26.36
N ASN A 176 -5.21 -11.73 26.84
CA ASN A 176 -4.87 -11.32 28.20
C ASN A 176 -5.28 -9.86 28.49
N ASN A 177 -5.21 -8.99 27.47
CA ASN A 177 -5.63 -7.60 27.57
C ASN A 177 -7.13 -7.39 27.28
N GLY A 178 -7.88 -8.46 26.98
CA GLY A 178 -9.32 -8.41 26.74
C GLY A 178 -9.71 -7.66 25.46
N LEU A 179 -8.86 -7.60 24.44
CA LEU A 179 -9.23 -7.15 23.09
C LEU A 179 -9.87 -8.28 22.28
N LEU A 180 -9.45 -9.52 22.56
CA LEU A 180 -10.04 -10.72 21.99
C LEU A 180 -10.82 -11.51 23.04
N SER A 181 -11.80 -12.27 22.58
CA SER A 181 -12.55 -13.25 23.36
C SER A 181 -13.01 -14.41 22.47
N LYS A 182 -13.43 -15.51 23.11
CA LYS A 182 -14.08 -16.62 22.42
C LYS A 182 -15.56 -16.31 22.19
N TYR A 183 -16.09 -16.72 21.04
CA TYR A 183 -17.50 -16.57 20.73
C TYR A 183 -18.32 -17.69 21.38
N GLY A 184 -18.97 -17.37 22.51
CA GLY A 184 -19.73 -18.35 23.28
C GLY A 184 -18.84 -19.52 23.72
N ASP A 185 -19.29 -20.74 23.43
CA ASP A 185 -18.57 -21.98 23.76
C ASP A 185 -17.67 -22.48 22.61
N THR A 186 -17.46 -21.68 21.56
CA THR A 186 -16.62 -22.05 20.41
C THR A 186 -15.17 -21.62 20.57
N GLU A 187 -14.25 -22.20 19.79
CA GLU A 187 -12.86 -21.73 19.71
C GLU A 187 -12.69 -20.48 18.85
N MET A 188 -13.77 -19.99 18.24
CA MET A 188 -13.75 -18.83 17.35
C MET A 188 -13.38 -17.56 18.12
N LEU A 189 -12.31 -16.89 17.68
CA LEU A 189 -11.85 -15.64 18.25
C LEU A 189 -12.56 -14.43 17.61
N VAL A 190 -13.11 -13.58 18.47
CA VAL A 190 -13.82 -12.35 18.11
C VAL A 190 -13.24 -11.15 18.87
N LEU A 191 -13.50 -9.94 18.37
CA LEU A 191 -13.24 -8.74 19.14
C LEU A 191 -14.21 -8.64 20.32
N SER A 192 -13.69 -8.28 21.48
CA SER A 192 -14.49 -8.07 22.70
C SER A 192 -15.25 -6.73 22.70
N MET A 193 -14.99 -5.87 21.72
CA MET A 193 -15.59 -4.55 21.55
C MET A 193 -15.66 -4.20 20.05
N ASP A 194 -16.36 -3.12 19.69
CA ASP A 194 -16.34 -2.69 18.28
C ASP A 194 -14.94 -2.22 17.85
N TYR A 195 -14.72 -2.26 16.54
CA TYR A 195 -13.42 -2.04 15.94
C TYR A 195 -12.78 -0.70 16.33
N LYS A 196 -13.58 0.38 16.41
CA LYS A 196 -13.05 1.72 16.71
C LYS A 196 -12.50 1.79 18.13
N HIS A 197 -13.23 1.26 19.11
CA HIS A 197 -12.74 1.19 20.49
C HIS A 197 -11.55 0.23 20.62
N ALA A 198 -11.54 -0.88 19.86
CA ALA A 198 -10.41 -1.79 19.83
C ALA A 198 -9.12 -1.11 19.33
N LEU A 199 -9.21 -0.26 18.28
CA LEU A 199 -8.06 0.51 17.80
C LEU A 199 -7.53 1.50 18.84
N SER A 200 -8.41 2.22 19.55
CA SER A 200 -7.99 3.14 20.61
C SER A 200 -7.25 2.40 21.73
N LYS A 201 -7.78 1.27 22.19
CA LYS A 201 -7.14 0.45 23.22
C LYS A 201 -5.83 -0.17 22.73
N LEU A 202 -5.78 -0.59 21.46
CA LEU A 202 -4.57 -1.11 20.82
C LEU A 202 -3.46 -0.05 20.81
N GLN A 203 -3.80 1.19 20.49
CA GLN A 203 -2.85 2.31 20.50
C GLN A 203 -2.29 2.54 21.91
N GLU A 204 -3.13 2.56 22.95
CA GLU A 204 -2.70 2.69 24.34
C GLU A 204 -1.72 1.56 24.74
N MET A 205 -2.02 0.31 24.35
CA MET A 205 -1.13 -0.83 24.61
C MET A 205 0.25 -0.66 23.97
N ILE A 206 0.28 -0.20 22.72
CA ILE A 206 1.53 0.00 21.97
C ILE A 206 2.35 1.13 22.57
N GLU A 207 1.72 2.21 23.00
CA GLU A 207 2.40 3.32 23.68
C GLU A 207 3.01 2.85 25.01
N ASN A 208 2.30 2.03 25.78
CA ASN A 208 2.81 1.46 27.03
C ASN A 208 4.01 0.51 26.82
N GLU A 209 3.96 -0.36 25.81
CA GLU A 209 5.08 -1.26 25.49
C GLU A 209 6.32 -0.51 25.01
N ARG A 210 6.14 0.57 24.23
CA ARG A 210 7.25 1.43 23.79
C ARG A 210 7.91 2.22 24.91
N ASN A 211 7.18 2.52 25.98
CA ASN A 211 7.73 3.22 27.15
C ASN A 211 8.44 2.29 28.14
N THR A 212 8.25 0.97 28.01
CA THR A 212 8.82 -0.04 28.91
C THR A 212 10.12 -0.66 28.38
N ASN A 213 10.42 -0.47 27.09
CA ASN A 213 11.65 -0.91 26.40
C ASN A 213 12.55 0.28 26.08
#